data_AF-A0A6G6GJN4-F1
#
_entry.id   AF-A0A6G6GJN4-F1
#
_cell.length_a   1.000
_cell.length_b   1.000
_cell.length_c   1.000
_cell.angle_alpha   90.00
_cell.angle_beta   90.00
_cell.angle_gamma   90.00
#
_symmetry.space_group_name_H-M   'P 1'
#
loop_
_entity.id
_entity.type
_entity.pdbx_description
1 polymer ?
#
loop_
_entity_poly.entity_id
_entity_poly.type
_entity_poly.pdbx_seq_one_letter_code
_entity_poly.pdbx_strand_id
1 'polypeptide(L)' 'MIYIFKTSVKSKNSIKVLTPQLNEIEAISSWNFDLDDCDNILRIDSQSDIVENIIKILSDFDYKCEELND' A
#
# COMPACT_ATOMS: atom_id res chain seq x y z
N MET A 1 9.24 -9.13 -5.43
CA MET A 1 10.04 -7.90 -5.27
C MET A 1 9.34 -7.08 -4.21
N ILE A 2 10.09 -6.56 -3.25
CA ILE A 2 9.49 -5.89 -2.09
C ILE A 2 9.43 -4.40 -2.39
N TYR A 3 8.22 -3.87 -2.46
CA TYR A 3 7.94 -2.46 -2.56
C TYR A 3 7.56 -1.93 -1.19
N ILE A 4 8.08 -0.77 -0.83
CA ILE A 4 7.81 -0.11 0.42
C ILE A 4 7.21 1.25 0.09
N PHE A 5 6.06 1.56 0.68
CA PHE A 5 5.36 2.81 0.48
C PHE A 5 5.14 3.50 1.81
N LYS A 6 5.37 4.82 1.83
CA LYS A 6 4.91 5.68 2.90
C LYS A 6 3.48 6.09 2.62
N THR A 7 2.57 5.83 3.56
CA THR A 7 1.15 6.14 3.37
C THR A 7 0.63 7.07 4.45
N SER A 8 -0.51 7.72 4.23
CA SER A 8 -1.22 8.45 5.29
C SER A 8 -2.28 7.60 6.01
N VAL A 9 -2.25 6.27 5.80
CA VAL A 9 -3.24 5.33 6.34
C VAL A 9 -2.92 5.03 7.80
N LYS A 10 -3.69 5.62 8.72
CA LYS A 10 -3.45 5.51 10.18
C LYS A 10 -4.45 4.63 10.91
N SER A 11 -5.45 4.10 10.19
CA SER A 11 -6.62 3.48 10.80
C SER A 11 -6.91 2.12 10.19
N LYS A 12 -7.21 1.16 11.05
CA LYS A 12 -7.64 -0.18 10.62
C LYS A 12 -8.89 -0.14 9.75
N ASN A 13 -9.75 0.88 9.90
CA ASN A 13 -10.92 1.06 9.04
C ASN A 13 -10.53 1.38 7.60
N SER A 14 -9.55 2.27 7.41
CA SER A 14 -8.97 2.57 6.10
C SER A 14 -8.32 1.35 5.46
N ILE A 15 -7.58 0.56 6.25
CA ILE A 15 -7.01 -0.71 5.77
C ILE A 15 -8.11 -1.65 5.27
N LYS A 16 -9.23 -1.79 6.00
CA LYS A 16 -10.35 -2.64 5.56
C LYS A 16 -10.96 -2.19 4.22
N VAL A 17 -10.96 -0.88 3.96
CA VAL A 17 -11.43 -0.32 2.67
C VAL A 17 -10.44 -0.62 1.54
N LEU A 18 -9.14 -0.52 1.81
CA LEU A 18 -8.08 -0.78 0.84
C LEU A 18 -7.82 -2.28 0.60
N THR A 19 -8.12 -3.14 1.59
CA THR A 19 -7.94 -4.59 1.54
C THR A 19 -8.50 -5.23 0.26
N PRO A 20 -9.78 -5.02 -0.13
CA PRO A 20 -10.31 -5.58 -1.37
C PRO A 20 -9.57 -5.06 -2.61
N GLN A 21 -9.22 -3.78 -2.65
CA GLN A 21 -8.52 -3.17 -3.78
C GLN A 21 -7.11 -3.73 -3.96
N LEU A 22 -6.40 -3.97 -2.85
CA LEU A 22 -5.07 -4.60 -2.87
C LEU A 22 -5.16 -6.08 -3.25
N ASN A 23 -6.20 -6.78 -2.79
CA ASN A 23 -6.42 -8.19 -3.12
C ASN A 23 -6.90 -8.41 -4.56
N GLU A 24 -7.47 -7.40 -5.22
CA GLU A 24 -7.84 -7.47 -6.65
C GLU A 24 -6.62 -7.41 -7.58
N ILE A 25 -5.45 -7.01 -7.08
CA ILE A 25 -4.23 -6.96 -7.88
C ILE A 25 -3.56 -8.33 -7.87
N GLU A 26 -3.76 -9.11 -8.93
CA GLU A 26 -3.17 -10.45 -9.06
C GLU A 26 -1.63 -10.47 -8.98
N ALA A 27 -0.98 -9.35 -9.33
CA ALA A 27 0.47 -9.22 -9.24
C ALA A 27 0.97 -9.20 -7.78
N ILE A 28 0.11 -8.88 -6.80
CA ILE A 28 0.49 -8.81 -5.39
C ILE A 28 0.44 -10.20 -4.77
N SER A 29 1.59 -10.67 -4.32
CA SER A 29 1.72 -11.92 -3.59
C SER A 29 1.36 -11.77 -2.11
N SER A 30 1.74 -10.64 -1.51
CA SER A 30 1.43 -10.33 -0.10
C SER A 30 1.55 -8.83 0.15
N TRP A 31 0.83 -8.31 1.14
CA TRP A 31 0.99 -6.94 1.59
C TRP A 31 0.75 -6.84 3.10
N ASN A 32 1.38 -5.84 3.73
CA ASN A 32 1.23 -5.57 5.15
C ASN A 32 1.28 -4.06 5.42
N PHE A 33 0.36 -3.57 6.25
CA PHE A 33 0.42 -2.22 6.81
C PHE A 33 1.10 -2.28 8.18
N ASP A 34 2.19 -1.55 8.32
CA ASP A 34 2.82 -1.27 9.59
C ASP A 34 2.23 0.03 10.17
N LEU A 35 1.29 -0.15 11.10
CA LEU A 35 0.66 0.94 11.84
C LEU A 35 1.39 1.29 13.14
N ASP A 36 2.33 0.43 13.57
CA ASP A 36 3.16 0.67 14.75
C ASP A 36 4.33 1.59 14.40
N ASP A 37 4.72 1.62 13.13
CA ASP A 37 5.65 2.61 12.60
C ASP A 37 5.01 4.01 12.52
N CYS A 38 5.71 5.03 13.04
CA CYS A 38 5.27 6.42 13.00
C CYS A 38 5.01 6.91 11.56
N ASP A 39 5.68 6.29 10.58
CA ASP A 39 5.60 6.65 9.18
C ASP A 39 4.46 5.96 8.40
N ASN A 40 3.68 5.07 9.02
CA ASN A 40 2.55 4.35 8.39
C ASN A 40 2.95 3.68 7.07
N ILE A 41 3.80 2.67 7.20
CA ILE A 41 4.44 2.01 6.07
C ILE A 41 3.54 0.91 5.50
N LEU A 42 3.39 0.88 4.18
CA LEU A 42 2.77 -0.22 3.44
C LEU A 42 3.86 -0.99 2.71
N ARG A 43 4.03 -2.27 3.06
CA ARG A 43 4.98 -3.16 2.43
C ARG A 43 4.23 -4.14 1.54
N ILE A 44 4.63 -4.25 0.28
CA ILE A 44 3.97 -5.10 -0.72
C ILE A 44 5.02 -5.98 -1.38
N ASP A 45 4.78 -7.28 -1.40
CA ASP A 45 5.52 -8.23 -2.25
C ASP A 45 4.76 -8.46 -3.53
N SER A 46 5.36 -8.09 -4.66
CA SER A 46 4.79 -8.30 -5.99
C SER A 46 5.83 -8.80 -6.97
N GLN A 47 5.39 -9.61 -7.93
CA GLN A 47 6.23 -10.11 -9.02
C GLN A 47 6.34 -9.12 -10.19
N SER A 48 5.56 -8.04 -10.19
CA SER A 48 5.53 -7.02 -11.24
C SER A 48 5.64 -5.63 -10.64
N ASP A 49 5.80 -4.62 -11.51
CA ASP A 49 5.73 -3.22 -11.11
C ASP A 49 4.27 -2.86 -10.80
N ILE A 50 4.02 -2.52 -9.54
CA ILE A 50 2.70 -2.17 -9.02
C ILE A 50 2.67 -0.73 -8.45
N VAL A 51 3.78 0.00 -8.58
CA VAL A 51 4.02 1.29 -7.91
C VAL A 51 2.97 2.31 -8.30
N GLU A 52 2.81 2.57 -9.58
CA GLU A 52 1.82 3.54 -10.08
C GLU A 52 0.39 3.13 -9.70
N ASN A 53 0.11 1.82 -9.75
CA ASN A 53 -1.23 1.31 -9.47
C ASN A 53 -1.60 1.50 -8.00
N ILE A 54 -0.66 1.23 -7.08
CA ILE A 54 -0.85 1.44 -5.64
C ILE A 54 -0.98 2.93 -5.29
N ILE A 55 -0.12 3.77 -5.85
CA ILE A 55 -0.20 5.22 -5.62
C ILE A 55 -1.55 5.75 -6.08
N LYS A 56 -2.03 5.32 -7.26
CA LYS A 56 -3.32 5.71 -7.80
C LYS A 56 -4.49 5.25 -6.94
N ILE A 57 -4.50 3.97 -6.54
CA ILE A 57 -5.54 3.43 -5.65
C ILE A 57 -5.62 4.26 -4.38
N LEU A 58 -4.50 4.45 -3.66
CA LEU A 58 -4.54 5.23 -2.42
C LEU A 58 -4.97 6.68 -2.65
N SER A 59 -4.53 7.30 -3.74
CA SER A 59 -4.93 8.67 -4.10
C SER A 59 -6.43 8.77 -4.40
N ASP A 60 -7.05 7.76 -5.02
CA ASP A 60 -8.50 7.72 -5.29
C ASP A 60 -9.33 7.66 -4.00
N PHE A 61 -8.74 7.15 -2.91
CA PHE A 61 -9.33 7.15 -1.57
C PHE A 61 -8.92 8.34 -0.69
N ASP A 62 -8.35 9.41 -1.28
CA ASP A 62 -7.86 10.61 -0.59
C ASP A 62 -6.70 10.33 0.40
N TYR A 63 -5.95 9.25 0.20
CA TYR A 63 -4.74 8.93 0.96
C TYR A 63 -3.48 9.30 0.19
N LYS A 64 -2.49 9.81 0.92
CA LYS A 64 -1.14 10.01 0.37
C LYS A 64 -0.42 8.68 0.33
N CYS A 65 0.27 8.42 -0.78
CA CYS A 65 1.09 7.24 -1.00
C CYS A 65 2.32 7.64 -1.79
N GLU A 66 3.51 7.28 -1.31
CA GLU A 66 4.78 7.57 -1.96
C GLU A 66 5.67 6.34 -1.83
N GLU A 67 6.28 5.91 -2.94
CA GLU A 67 7.26 4.82 -2.93
C GLU A 67 8.54 5.26 -2.22
N LEU A 68 9.02 4.43 -1.29
CA LEU A 68 10.30 4.57 -0.64
C LEU A 68 11.31 3.65 -1.35
N ASN A 69 12.13 4.24 -2.20
CA ASN A 69 13.31 3.60 -2.78
C ASN A 69 14.52 3.95 -1.91
N ASP A 70 14.94 3.02 -1.04
CA ASP A 70 16.22 3.10 -0.32
C ASP A 70 17.29 2.30 -1.08
#